data_AF-A0A2H5W2Z1-F1
#
_entry.id   AF-A0A2H5W2Z1-F1
#
_cell.length_a   1.000
_cell.length_b   1.000
_cell.length_c   1.000
_cell.angle_alpha   90.00
_cell.angle_beta   90.00
_cell.angle_gamma   90.00
#
_symmetry.space_group_name_H-M   'P 1'
#
loop_
_entity.id
_entity.type
_entity.pdbx_description
1 polymer ?
#
loop_
_entity_poly.entity_id
_entity_poly.type
_entity_poly.pdbx_seq_one_letter_code
_entity_poly.pdbx_strand_id
1 'polypeptide(L)'
;MARGVFQEATVVMLVLTLACLGANALGWIRLRALARLASGAQATLSAREIAGLGQLTGLIRLEAAYFTVLLLYALWYRDVLALWPVVLVVLYHWLGWIANELTRTTSRAVAHLRRQPMPGPSFRERARVALAVIGALDAIEAAILVYIIVALAQSLYRSGV
;
A
#
# COMPACT_ATOMS: atom_id res chain seq x y z
N MET A 1 -6.88 24.84 -24.31
CA MET A 1 -6.76 24.44 -22.89
C MET A 1 -5.90 23.18 -22.66
N ALA A 2 -5.17 22.66 -23.65
CA ALA A 2 -4.75 21.24 -23.61
C ALA A 2 -3.40 20.93 -22.94
N ARG A 3 -2.41 21.84 -22.97
CA ARG A 3 -1.04 21.53 -22.49
C ARG A 3 -0.83 21.82 -20.99
N GLY A 4 -1.40 22.91 -20.47
CA GLY A 4 -1.31 23.27 -19.05
C GLY A 4 -2.02 22.26 -18.13
N VAL A 5 -3.27 21.91 -18.45
CA VAL A 5 -4.07 20.94 -17.67
C VAL A 5 -3.41 19.56 -17.62
N PHE A 6 -2.81 19.13 -18.74
CA PHE A 6 -2.06 17.87 -18.79
C PHE A 6 -0.84 17.89 -17.86
N GLN A 7 -0.03 18.95 -17.92
CA GLN A 7 1.16 19.09 -17.08
C GLN A 7 0.77 19.13 -15.59
N GLU A 8 -0.24 19.92 -15.23
CA GLU A 8 -0.76 19.99 -13.87
C GLU A 8 -1.24 18.62 -13.37
N ALA A 9 -2.08 17.94 -14.14
CA ALA A 9 -2.58 16.61 -13.78
C ALA A 9 -1.44 15.58 -13.62
N THR A 10 -0.44 15.63 -14.51
CA THR A 10 0.72 14.73 -14.47
C THR A 10 1.61 15.01 -13.26
N VAL A 11 1.84 16.29 -12.92
CA VAL A 11 2.58 16.69 -11.70
C VAL A 11 1.83 16.23 -10.45
N VAL A 12 0.52 16.46 -10.38
CA VAL A 12 -0.31 15.99 -9.26
C VAL A 12 -0.20 14.48 -9.13
N MET A 13 -0.31 13.74 -10.24
CA MET A 13 -0.18 12.28 -10.22
C MET A 13 1.20 11.84 -9.75
N LEU A 14 2.27 12.52 -10.16
CA LEU A 14 3.64 12.22 -9.71
C LEU A 14 3.80 12.42 -8.21
N VAL A 15 3.29 13.54 -7.68
CA VAL A 15 3.30 13.83 -6.23
C VAL A 15 2.50 12.78 -5.46
N LEU A 16 1.31 12.41 -5.95
CA LEU A 16 0.49 11.36 -5.33
C LEU A 16 1.20 10.00 -5.36
N THR A 17 1.89 9.67 -6.44
CA THR A 17 2.66 8.43 -6.57
C THR A 17 3.80 8.36 -5.54
N LEU A 18 4.54 9.47 -5.39
CA LEU A 18 5.60 9.58 -4.38
C LEU A 18 5.04 9.51 -2.95
N ALA A 19 3.89 10.14 -2.71
CA ALA A 19 3.20 10.05 -1.43
C ALA A 19 2.74 8.61 -1.12
N CYS A 20 2.25 7.87 -2.12
CA CYS A 20 1.89 6.45 -2.00
C CYS A 20 3.10 5.60 -1.61
N LEU A 21 4.25 5.81 -2.25
CA LEU A 21 5.50 5.13 -1.87
C LEU A 21 5.88 5.42 -0.39
N GLY A 22 5.70 6.66 0.06
CA GLY A 22 5.87 7.03 1.46
C GLY A 22 4.87 6.36 2.41
N ALA A 23 3.61 6.20 1.97
CA ALA A 23 2.57 5.49 2.73
C ALA A 23 2.91 4.00 2.89
N ASN A 24 3.41 3.34 1.85
CA ASN A 24 3.87 1.94 1.92
C ASN A 24 5.02 1.79 2.92
N ALA A 25 6.01 2.70 2.86
CA ALA A 25 7.12 2.70 3.83
C ALA A 25 6.61 2.86 5.28
N LEU A 26 5.61 3.72 5.49
CA LEU A 26 4.95 3.88 6.79
C LEU A 26 4.19 2.60 7.21
N GLY A 27 3.56 1.90 6.26
CA GLY A 27 2.94 0.59 6.46
C GLY A 27 3.93 -0.43 7.03
N TRP A 28 5.13 -0.53 6.45
CA TRP A 28 6.20 -1.41 6.95
C TRP A 28 6.69 -1.05 8.35
N ILE A 29 6.82 0.24 8.66
CA ILE A 29 7.18 0.69 10.01
C ILE A 29 6.15 0.18 11.03
N ARG A 30 4.86 0.20 10.68
CA ARG A 30 3.76 -0.29 11.53
C ARG A 30 3.76 -1.82 11.62
N LEU A 31 4.09 -2.53 10.54
CA LEU A 31 4.21 -3.98 10.50
C LEU A 31 5.46 -4.52 11.21
N ARG A 32 6.47 -3.69 11.46
CA ARG A 32 7.70 -4.08 12.18
C ARG A 32 7.40 -4.76 13.53
N ALA A 33 6.38 -4.29 14.24
CA ALA A 33 5.96 -4.88 15.50
C ALA A 33 5.47 -6.33 15.31
N LEU A 34 4.66 -6.56 14.27
CA LEU A 34 4.18 -7.89 13.89
C LEU A 34 5.34 -8.78 13.41
N ALA A 35 6.32 -8.23 12.69
CA ALA A 35 7.50 -8.96 12.23
C ALA A 35 8.37 -9.47 13.38
N ARG A 36 8.57 -8.67 14.43
CA ARG A 36 9.29 -9.13 15.64
C ARG A 36 8.52 -10.22 16.38
N LEU A 37 7.20 -10.12 16.48
CA LEU A 37 6.38 -11.19 17.07
C LEU A 37 6.48 -12.48 16.25
N ALA A 38 6.42 -12.35 14.93
CA ALA A 38 6.51 -13.44 13.97
C ALA A 38 7.86 -14.18 14.02
N SER A 39 8.97 -13.47 14.26
CA SER A 39 10.31 -14.05 14.40
C SER A 39 10.57 -14.69 15.77
N GLY A 40 9.63 -14.59 16.71
CA GLY A 40 9.76 -15.17 18.04
C GLY A 40 10.64 -14.36 19.00
N ALA A 41 11.01 -13.13 18.63
CA ALA A 41 11.61 -12.20 19.59
C ALA A 41 10.62 -11.96 20.73
N GLN A 42 10.98 -12.35 21.97
CA GLN A 42 10.14 -12.22 23.16
C GLN A 42 9.99 -10.74 23.56
N ALA A 43 9.21 -9.98 22.81
CA ALA A 43 8.87 -8.60 23.12
C ALA A 43 7.36 -8.46 23.21
N THR A 44 6.86 -8.23 24.43
CA THR A 44 5.50 -7.75 24.67
C THR A 44 5.29 -6.49 23.83
N LEU A 45 4.26 -6.47 22.98
CA LEU A 45 3.98 -5.28 22.18
C LEU A 45 3.46 -4.14 23.07
N SER A 46 3.95 -2.93 22.80
CA SER A 46 3.44 -1.72 23.41
C SER A 46 2.06 -1.33 22.85
N ALA A 47 1.28 -0.58 23.62
CA ALA A 47 -0.02 -0.07 23.17
C ALA A 47 0.09 0.77 21.87
N ARG A 48 1.20 1.51 21.71
CA ARG A 48 1.49 2.31 20.49
C ARG A 48 1.69 1.44 19.26
N GLU A 49 2.38 0.31 19.40
CA GLU A 49 2.62 -0.63 18.30
C GLU A 49 1.32 -1.32 17.89
N ILE A 50 0.50 -1.72 18.86
CA ILE A 50 -0.83 -2.30 18.60
C ILE A 50 -1.76 -1.29 17.94
N ALA A 51 -1.74 -0.02 18.37
CA ALA A 51 -2.48 1.06 17.70
C ALA A 51 -1.98 1.30 16.27
N GLY A 52 -0.67 1.20 16.04
CA GLY A 52 -0.05 1.29 14.71
C GLY A 52 -0.60 0.26 13.74
N LEU A 53 -0.79 -0.99 14.18
CA LEU A 53 -1.44 -2.05 13.39
C LEU A 53 -2.91 -1.73 13.07
N GLY A 54 -3.64 -1.11 14.01
CA GLY A 54 -5.03 -0.70 13.78
C GLY A 54 -5.20 0.38 12.70
N GLN A 55 -4.15 1.15 12.42
CA GLN A 55 -4.16 2.18 11.38
C GLN A 55 -3.87 1.61 9.98
N LEU A 56 -3.47 0.34 9.85
CA LEU A 56 -3.24 -0.31 8.55
C LEU A 56 -4.51 -0.33 7.68
N THR A 57 -5.69 -0.44 8.28
CA THR A 57 -6.95 -0.35 7.53
C THR A 57 -7.13 1.01 6.85
N GLY A 58 -6.66 2.09 7.49
CA GLY A 58 -6.67 3.42 6.89
C GLY A 58 -5.70 3.52 5.70
N LEU A 59 -4.53 2.89 5.80
CA LEU A 59 -3.55 2.86 4.70
C LEU A 59 -4.06 2.06 3.50
N ILE A 60 -4.62 0.87 3.74
CA ILE A 60 -5.23 0.04 2.67
C ILE A 60 -6.32 0.82 1.91
N ARG A 61 -7.16 1.58 2.64
CA ARG A 61 -8.19 2.43 2.03
C ARG A 61 -7.59 3.58 1.21
N LEU A 62 -6.53 4.21 1.73
CA LEU A 62 -5.84 5.31 1.05
C LEU A 62 -5.18 4.82 -0.25
N GLU A 63 -4.51 3.69 -0.20
CA GLU A 63 -3.88 3.05 -1.38
C GLU A 63 -4.95 2.70 -2.42
N ALA A 64 -6.06 2.05 -2.02
CA ALA A 64 -7.16 1.74 -2.94
C ALA A 64 -7.74 3.00 -3.61
N ALA A 65 -7.90 4.09 -2.86
CA ALA A 65 -8.35 5.37 -3.41
C ALA A 65 -7.34 5.95 -4.40
N TYR A 66 -6.05 5.97 -4.03
CA TYR A 66 -4.97 6.44 -4.90
C TYR A 66 -4.91 5.64 -6.21
N PHE A 67 -4.89 4.31 -6.15
CA PHE A 67 -4.83 3.48 -7.36
C PHE A 67 -6.07 3.64 -8.24
N THR A 68 -7.23 3.90 -7.65
CA THR A 68 -8.44 4.26 -8.42
C THR A 68 -8.24 5.57 -9.18
N VAL A 69 -7.67 6.59 -8.53
CA VAL A 69 -7.34 7.88 -9.18
C VAL A 69 -6.28 7.69 -10.28
N LEU A 70 -5.26 6.86 -10.05
CA LEU A 70 -4.26 6.50 -11.06
C LEU A 70 -4.89 5.81 -12.27
N LEU A 71 -5.87 4.93 -12.06
CA LEU A 71 -6.58 4.28 -13.16
C LEU A 71 -7.37 5.28 -13.99
N LEU A 72 -8.09 6.20 -13.35
CA LEU A 72 -8.81 7.28 -14.05
C LEU A 72 -7.85 8.13 -14.88
N TYR A 73 -6.69 8.46 -14.32
CA TYR A 73 -5.63 9.17 -15.03
C TYR A 73 -5.12 8.37 -16.24
N ALA A 74 -4.80 7.08 -16.08
CA ALA A 74 -4.32 6.23 -17.16
C ALA A 74 -5.35 6.05 -18.29
N LEU A 75 -6.65 6.03 -17.95
CA LEU A 75 -7.74 5.96 -18.94
C LEU A 75 -7.86 7.25 -19.74
N TRP A 76 -7.60 8.40 -19.12
CA TRP A 76 -7.67 9.72 -19.73
C TRP A 76 -6.43 10.04 -20.57
N TYR A 77 -5.25 9.60 -20.11
CA TYR A 77 -3.95 9.85 -20.74
C TYR A 77 -3.27 8.53 -21.13
N ARG A 78 -3.84 7.86 -22.12
CA ARG A 78 -3.52 6.47 -22.51
C ARG A 78 -2.07 6.25 -22.95
N ASP A 79 -1.41 7.28 -23.44
CA ASP A 79 -0.04 7.19 -23.95
C ASP A 79 1.02 7.36 -22.85
N VAL A 80 0.62 7.64 -21.60
CA VAL A 80 1.54 7.84 -20.48
C VAL A 80 1.85 6.54 -19.74
N LEU A 81 0.83 5.71 -19.49
CA LEU A 81 0.95 4.51 -18.67
C LEU A 81 0.39 3.29 -19.40
N ALA A 82 1.10 2.16 -19.31
CA ALA A 82 0.56 0.87 -19.67
C ALA A 82 -0.59 0.53 -18.72
N LEU A 83 -1.76 0.20 -19.28
CA LEU A 83 -2.98 0.02 -18.50
C LEU A 83 -2.92 -1.23 -17.61
N TRP A 84 -2.26 -2.30 -18.06
CA TRP A 84 -2.28 -3.59 -17.38
C TRP A 84 -1.64 -3.56 -15.97
N PRO A 85 -0.43 -3.01 -15.77
CA PRO A 85 0.13 -2.83 -14.43
C PRO A 85 -0.80 -2.04 -13.49
N VAL A 86 -1.44 -0.99 -14.02
CA VAL A 86 -2.37 -0.14 -13.25
C VAL A 86 -3.62 -0.92 -12.83
N VAL A 87 -4.21 -1.68 -13.75
CA VAL A 87 -5.38 -2.53 -13.45
C VAL A 87 -5.04 -3.59 -12.41
N LEU A 88 -3.87 -4.22 -12.49
CA LEU A 88 -3.44 -5.24 -11.53
C LEU A 88 -3.35 -4.66 -10.10
N VAL A 89 -2.68 -3.52 -9.92
CA VAL A 89 -2.55 -2.91 -8.59
C VAL A 89 -3.89 -2.41 -8.04
N VAL A 90 -4.77 -1.89 -8.89
CA VAL A 90 -6.14 -1.51 -8.48
C VAL A 90 -6.90 -2.73 -7.96
N LEU A 91 -6.94 -3.82 -8.74
CA LEU A 91 -7.67 -5.02 -8.36
C LEU A 91 -7.11 -5.61 -7.07
N TYR A 92 -5.79 -5.69 -6.94
CA TYR A 92 -5.13 -6.16 -5.73
C TYR A 92 -5.55 -5.35 -4.49
N HIS A 93 -5.50 -4.02 -4.53
CA HIS A 93 -5.86 -3.19 -3.38
C HIS A 93 -7.34 -3.23 -3.04
N TRP A 94 -8.22 -3.25 -4.06
CA TRP A 94 -9.65 -3.40 -3.84
C TRP A 94 -9.99 -4.75 -3.22
N LEU A 95 -9.38 -5.84 -3.71
CA LEU A 95 -9.57 -7.17 -3.12
C LEU A 95 -9.02 -7.23 -1.69
N GLY A 96 -7.83 -6.66 -1.44
CA GLY A 96 -7.25 -6.58 -0.11
C GLY A 96 -8.12 -5.78 0.87
N TRP A 97 -8.65 -4.64 0.43
CA TRP A 97 -9.57 -3.83 1.21
C TRP A 97 -10.87 -4.57 1.51
N ILE A 98 -11.55 -5.09 0.49
CA ILE A 98 -12.80 -5.83 0.64
C ILE A 98 -12.61 -7.04 1.56
N ALA A 99 -11.55 -7.82 1.35
CA ALA A 99 -11.24 -8.96 2.20
C ALA A 99 -11.04 -8.51 3.65
N ASN A 100 -10.32 -7.42 3.90
CA ASN A 100 -10.14 -6.91 5.26
C ASN A 100 -11.44 -6.41 5.90
N GLU A 101 -12.34 -5.75 5.16
CA GLU A 101 -13.64 -5.32 5.68
C GLU A 101 -14.56 -6.50 6.00
N LEU A 102 -14.69 -7.45 5.06
CA LEU A 102 -15.55 -8.62 5.21
C LEU A 102 -15.09 -9.51 6.37
N THR A 103 -13.78 -9.73 6.46
CA THR A 103 -13.21 -10.61 7.48
C THR A 103 -12.83 -9.85 8.75
N ARG A 104 -12.89 -8.52 8.77
CA ARG A 104 -12.45 -7.66 9.87
C ARG A 104 -11.03 -8.00 10.37
N THR A 105 -10.14 -8.48 9.48
CA THR A 105 -8.88 -9.14 9.85
C THR A 105 -7.98 -8.26 10.70
N THR A 106 -7.72 -7.01 10.29
CA THR A 106 -6.90 -6.08 11.08
C THR A 106 -7.49 -5.83 12.46
N SER A 107 -8.81 -5.59 12.56
CA SER A 107 -9.46 -5.32 13.84
C SER A 107 -9.46 -6.52 14.79
N ARG A 108 -9.66 -7.74 14.27
CA ARG A 108 -9.60 -8.99 15.04
C ARG A 108 -8.18 -9.26 15.53
N ALA A 109 -7.18 -9.03 14.69
CA ALA A 109 -5.77 -9.16 15.07
C ALA A 109 -5.40 -8.17 16.18
N VAL A 110 -5.79 -6.90 16.06
CA VAL A 110 -5.58 -5.88 17.10
C VAL A 110 -6.29 -6.25 18.40
N ALA A 111 -7.56 -6.68 18.34
CA ALA A 111 -8.31 -7.10 19.52
C ALA A 111 -7.73 -8.36 20.19
N HIS A 112 -7.13 -9.25 19.40
CA HIS A 112 -6.40 -10.41 19.93
C HIS A 112 -5.11 -9.96 20.64
N LEU A 113 -4.29 -9.12 20.00
CA LEU A 113 -3.03 -8.63 20.58
C LEU A 113 -3.22 -7.75 21.83
N ARG A 114 -4.34 -7.02 21.93
CA ARG A 114 -4.70 -6.30 23.17
C ARG A 114 -5.00 -7.24 24.34
N ARG A 115 -5.62 -8.39 24.07
CA ARG A 115 -5.97 -9.40 25.08
C ARG A 115 -4.81 -10.33 25.41
N GLN A 116 -4.00 -10.66 24.41
CA GLN A 116 -2.84 -11.55 24.51
C GLN A 116 -1.65 -10.91 23.79
N PRO A 117 -0.90 -10.03 24.48
CA PRO A 117 0.24 -9.31 23.89
C PRO A 117 1.42 -10.23 23.53
N MET A 118 1.44 -11.45 24.09
CA MET A 118 2.37 -12.54 23.76
C MET A 118 1.59 -13.69 23.12
N PRO A 119 1.28 -13.62 21.82
CA PRO A 119 0.43 -14.60 21.17
C PRO A 119 1.15 -15.94 20.97
N GLY A 120 0.38 -17.03 21.00
CA GLY A 120 0.88 -18.40 20.85
C GLY A 120 1.50 -18.72 19.47
N PRO A 121 2.12 -19.89 19.31
CA PRO A 121 2.84 -20.28 18.08
C PRO A 121 1.96 -20.25 16.82
N SER A 122 0.69 -20.65 16.90
CA SER A 122 -0.24 -20.64 15.76
C SER A 122 -0.53 -19.25 15.21
N PHE A 123 -0.60 -18.23 16.07
CA PHE A 123 -0.73 -16.84 15.63
C PHE A 123 0.55 -16.33 14.97
N ARG A 124 1.71 -16.65 15.54
CA ARG A 124 3.02 -16.26 14.99
C ARG A 124 3.26 -16.85 13.61
N GLU A 125 2.84 -18.09 13.37
CA GLU A 125 2.91 -18.72 12.05
C GLU A 125 2.01 -18.02 11.03
N ARG A 126 0.75 -17.75 11.36
CA ARG A 126 -0.14 -16.96 10.50
C ARG A 126 0.40 -15.56 10.22
N ALA A 127 0.98 -14.90 11.22
CA ALA A 127 1.62 -13.61 11.06
C ALA A 127 2.83 -13.67 10.13
N ARG A 128 3.66 -14.71 10.21
CA ARG A 128 4.78 -14.94 9.27
C ARG A 128 4.28 -15.09 7.83
N VAL A 129 3.28 -15.94 7.61
CA VAL A 129 2.70 -16.15 6.27
C VAL A 129 2.12 -14.84 5.73
N ALA A 130 1.35 -14.11 6.54
CA ALA A 130 0.79 -12.82 6.15
C ALA A 130 1.88 -11.80 5.78
N LEU A 131 2.93 -11.68 6.59
CA LEU A 131 4.06 -10.78 6.31
C LEU A 131 4.83 -11.18 5.05
N ALA A 132 5.00 -12.48 4.78
CA ALA A 132 5.66 -12.95 3.57
C ALA A 132 4.83 -12.62 2.32
N VAL A 133 3.50 -12.83 2.37
CA VAL A 133 2.58 -12.50 1.29
C VAL A 133 2.54 -10.99 1.03
N ILE A 134 2.37 -10.18 2.09
CA ILE A 134 2.42 -8.71 1.99
C ILE A 134 3.77 -8.26 1.43
N GLY A 135 4.88 -8.84 1.92
CA GLY A 135 6.22 -8.57 1.42
C GLY A 135 6.40 -8.80 -0.08
N ALA A 136 5.90 -9.93 -0.59
CA ALA A 136 5.98 -10.24 -2.01
C ALA A 136 5.13 -9.29 -2.86
N LEU A 137 3.92 -8.96 -2.39
CA LEU A 137 3.00 -8.08 -3.10
C LEU A 137 3.52 -6.63 -3.12
N ASP A 138 4.02 -6.12 -1.99
CA ASP A 138 4.63 -4.79 -1.90
C ASP A 138 5.88 -4.67 -2.77
N ALA A 139 6.67 -5.73 -2.92
CA ALA A 139 7.85 -5.71 -3.79
C ALA A 139 7.45 -5.57 -5.27
N ILE A 140 6.39 -6.28 -5.69
CA ILE A 140 5.81 -6.14 -7.04
C ILE A 140 5.25 -4.73 -7.22
N GLU A 141 4.52 -4.24 -6.23
CA GLU A 141 3.94 -2.90 -6.25
C GLU A 141 5.02 -1.81 -6.32
N ALA A 142 6.10 -1.92 -5.55
CA ALA A 142 7.21 -0.99 -5.59
C ALA A 142 7.83 -0.90 -7.00
N ALA A 143 7.99 -2.04 -7.69
CA ALA A 143 8.46 -2.04 -9.07
C ALA A 143 7.48 -1.31 -10.02
N ILE A 144 6.18 -1.50 -9.82
CA ILE A 144 5.13 -0.81 -10.59
C ILE A 144 5.12 0.70 -10.29
N LEU A 145 5.25 1.11 -9.03
CA LEU A 145 5.34 2.52 -8.63
C LEU A 145 6.58 3.19 -9.21
N VAL A 146 7.74 2.53 -9.21
CA VAL A 146 8.96 3.04 -9.85
C VAL A 146 8.74 3.23 -11.36
N TYR A 147 8.11 2.26 -12.02
CA TYR A 147 7.71 2.40 -13.43
C TYR A 147 6.81 3.63 -13.65
N ILE A 148 5.77 3.81 -12.83
CA ILE A 148 4.84 4.95 -12.93
C ILE A 148 5.58 6.27 -12.75
N ILE A 149 6.45 6.37 -11.74
CA ILE A 149 7.26 7.59 -11.48
C ILE A 149 8.09 7.94 -12.72
N VAL A 150 8.80 6.97 -13.29
CA VAL A 150 9.64 7.19 -14.48
C VAL A 150 8.79 7.62 -15.67
N ALA A 151 7.66 6.95 -15.90
CA ALA A 151 6.76 7.27 -17.02
C ALA A 151 6.16 8.69 -16.91
N LEU A 152 5.71 9.08 -15.71
CA LEU A 152 5.20 10.43 -15.44
C LEU A 152 6.29 11.49 -15.62
N ALA A 153 7.50 11.25 -15.09
CA ALA A 153 8.62 12.18 -15.23
C ALA A 153 9.05 12.35 -16.69
N GLN A 154 9.11 11.27 -17.46
CA GLN A 154 9.42 11.33 -18.89
C GLN A 154 8.35 12.09 -19.69
N SER A 155 7.09 11.86 -19.36
CA SER A 155 5.95 12.56 -19.96
C SER A 155 6.03 14.08 -19.73
N LEU A 156 6.36 14.50 -18.50
CA LEU A 156 6.57 15.91 -18.17
C LEU A 156 7.74 16.52 -18.94
N TYR A 157 8.89 15.82 -18.98
CA TYR A 157 10.07 16.27 -19.71
C TYR A 157 9.76 16.50 -21.20
N ARG A 158 9.10 15.53 -21.86
CA ARG A 158 8.73 15.62 -23.28
C ARG A 158 7.70 16.71 -23.58
N SER A 159 6.87 17.07 -22.60
CA SER A 159 5.82 18.09 -22.77
C SER A 159 6.29 19.51 -22.47
N GLY A 160 7.46 19.67 -21.85
CA GLY A 160 8.14 20.94 -21.65
C GLY A 160 9.09 21.34 -22.79
N VAL A 161 9.39 20.41 -23.70
CA VAL A 161 10.04 20.63 -25.01
C VAL A 161 8.98 20.94 -26.06
#